data_AF-A0A1S8AUZ3-F1
#
_entry.id   AF-A0A1S8AUZ3-F1
#
_cell.length_a   1.000
_cell.length_b   1.000
_cell.length_c   1.000
_cell.angle_alpha   90.00
_cell.angle_beta   90.00
_cell.angle_gamma   90.00
#
_symmetry.space_group_name_H-M   'P 1'
#
loop_
_entity.id
_entity.type
_entity.pdbx_description
1 polymer ?
#
loop_
_entity_poly.entity_id
_entity_poly.type
_entity_poly.pdbx_seq_one_letter_code
_entity_poly.pdbx_strand_id
1 'polypeptide(L)'
;MESALEEIEFLALSENRVEVLELLSAGRHTRRELADATGASQATLGRILGDFEDRSWVRHEGSEYVATATGRLVAEGFTDLQEILETEGRLRDIVDYLPTHAMEFDLRRLSDATITVPTATRPNAPLSRLLEFVREGEAIRTFSHTFNGQALRVVSERVIGGDQRFRGVFGRSAIEALAEESELRDRLEALLAAETAEIRVRDEGVPIAIMIVDDVVYLLLRDETGVLRASVDTDDDAVRAWAEDSLDHYWRTATPLDIDDLAD
;
A
#
# COMPACT_ATOMS: atom_id res chain seq x y z
N MET A 1 11.67 1.21 39.65
CA MET A 1 10.67 1.15 38.58
C MET A 1 11.51 1.25 37.33
N GLU A 2 11.70 0.12 36.65
CA GLU A 2 12.39 0.16 35.36
C GLU A 2 11.62 1.09 34.43
N SER A 3 12.32 1.86 33.62
CA SER A 3 11.68 2.75 32.68
C SER A 3 10.97 1.93 31.59
N ALA A 4 9.91 2.46 30.98
CA ALA A 4 9.26 1.78 29.85
C ALA A 4 10.26 1.42 28.73
N LEU A 5 11.32 2.21 28.55
CA LEU A 5 12.38 1.93 27.58
C LEU A 5 13.26 0.74 27.98
N GLU A 6 13.49 0.51 29.28
CA GLU A 6 14.26 -0.65 29.76
C GLU A 6 13.48 -1.96 29.54
N GLU A 7 12.16 -1.94 29.69
CA GLU A 7 11.31 -3.12 29.39
C GLU A 7 11.27 -3.43 27.88
N ILE A 8 11.22 -2.38 27.05
CA ILE A 8 11.31 -2.51 25.58
C ILE A 8 12.69 -3.05 25.21
N GLU A 9 13.78 -2.48 25.75
CA GLU A 9 15.15 -2.94 25.51
C GLU A 9 15.32 -4.41 25.93
N PHE A 10 14.78 -4.80 27.07
CA PHE A 10 14.83 -6.18 27.56
C PHE A 10 14.23 -7.16 26.54
N LEU A 11 13.06 -6.87 25.96
CA LEU A 11 12.47 -7.68 24.89
C LEU A 11 13.27 -7.59 23.59
N ALA A 12 13.59 -6.38 23.13
CA ALA A 12 14.24 -6.13 21.84
C ALA A 12 15.66 -6.71 21.72
N LEU A 13 16.36 -6.93 22.83
CA LEU A 13 17.71 -7.52 22.82
C LEU A 13 17.72 -9.03 22.55
N SER A 14 16.57 -9.69 22.41
CA SER A 14 16.52 -11.13 22.10
C SER A 14 15.25 -11.54 21.35
N GLU A 15 15.42 -12.01 20.12
CA GLU A 15 14.33 -12.63 19.32
C GLU A 15 13.61 -13.74 20.10
N ASN A 16 14.37 -14.61 20.80
CA ASN A 16 13.79 -15.66 21.63
C ASN A 16 12.87 -15.14 22.76
N ARG A 17 13.09 -13.93 23.29
CA ARG A 17 12.20 -13.36 24.32
C ARG A 17 10.86 -12.99 23.68
N VAL A 18 10.92 -12.28 22.55
CA VAL A 18 9.74 -11.86 21.80
C VAL A 18 8.92 -13.10 21.41
N GLU A 19 9.54 -14.06 20.74
CA GLU A 19 8.88 -15.27 20.26
C GLU A 19 8.26 -16.10 21.40
N VAL A 20 8.95 -16.25 22.53
CA VAL A 20 8.41 -16.97 23.70
C VAL A 20 7.20 -16.24 24.29
N LEU A 21 7.25 -14.91 24.40
CA LEU A 21 6.14 -14.14 24.97
C LEU A 21 4.93 -14.16 24.03
N GLU A 22 5.14 -14.07 22.72
CA GLU A 22 4.09 -14.21 21.70
C GLU A 22 3.42 -15.58 21.76
N LEU A 23 4.20 -16.68 21.76
CA LEU A 23 3.68 -18.04 21.89
C LEU A 23 2.83 -18.20 23.15
N LEU A 24 3.32 -17.72 24.30
CA LEU A 24 2.61 -17.78 25.57
C LEU A 24 1.40 -16.84 25.67
N SER A 25 1.36 -15.81 24.82
CA SER A 25 0.20 -14.91 24.68
C SER A 25 -0.94 -15.58 23.91
N ALA A 26 -0.60 -16.39 22.89
CA ALA A 26 -1.53 -17.14 22.06
C ALA A 26 -2.01 -18.44 22.72
N GLY A 27 -1.20 -19.05 23.59
CA GLY A 27 -1.51 -20.36 24.15
C GLY A 27 -0.69 -20.74 25.38
N ARG A 28 -0.99 -21.94 25.90
CA ARG A 28 -0.22 -22.57 26.98
C ARG A 28 0.85 -23.44 26.35
N HIS A 29 2.08 -23.36 26.86
CA HIS A 29 3.19 -24.15 26.33
C HIS A 29 4.06 -24.70 27.46
N THR A 30 4.49 -25.94 27.31
CA THR A 30 5.60 -26.50 28.08
C THR A 30 6.92 -25.90 27.61
N ARG A 31 7.93 -25.92 28.49
CA ARG A 31 9.29 -25.49 28.12
C ARG A 31 9.93 -26.33 27.00
N ARG A 32 9.44 -27.55 26.78
CA ARG A 32 9.89 -28.38 25.65
C ARG A 32 9.31 -27.87 24.33
N GLU A 33 8.01 -27.59 24.29
CA GLU A 33 7.36 -27.04 23.11
C GLU A 33 7.93 -25.67 22.72
N LEU A 34 8.22 -24.82 23.71
CA LEU A 34 8.92 -23.56 23.46
C LEU A 34 10.32 -23.76 22.86
N ALA A 35 11.05 -24.81 23.25
CA ALA A 35 12.36 -25.14 22.68
C ALA A 35 12.24 -25.66 21.25
N ASP A 36 11.21 -26.47 20.99
CA ASP A 36 10.94 -27.01 19.67
C ASP A 36 10.53 -25.90 18.68
N ALA A 37 9.79 -24.88 19.13
CA ALA A 37 9.39 -23.73 18.32
C ALA A 37 10.54 -22.74 18.07
N THR A 38 11.19 -22.28 19.14
CA THR A 38 12.21 -21.20 19.07
C THR A 38 13.62 -21.69 18.74
N GLY A 39 13.88 -22.99 18.85
CA GLY A 39 15.24 -23.56 18.78
C GLY A 39 16.15 -23.18 19.96
N ALA A 40 15.64 -22.46 20.97
CA ALA A 40 16.42 -22.05 22.11
C ALA A 40 16.81 -23.22 23.03
N SER A 41 18.00 -23.15 23.62
CA SER A 41 18.43 -24.14 24.60
C SER A 41 17.52 -24.14 25.82
N GLN A 42 17.39 -25.29 26.49
CA GLN A 42 16.65 -25.37 27.76
C GLN A 42 17.15 -24.33 28.76
N ALA A 43 18.46 -24.17 28.93
CA ALA A 43 19.03 -23.16 29.84
C ALA A 43 18.61 -21.73 29.49
N THR A 44 18.55 -21.38 28.19
CA THR A 44 18.07 -20.08 27.70
C THR A 44 16.62 -19.85 28.07
N LEU A 45 15.73 -20.82 27.78
CA LEU A 45 14.32 -20.72 28.12
C LEU A 45 14.08 -20.60 29.63
N GLY A 46 14.90 -21.24 30.44
CA GLY A 46 14.79 -21.10 31.90
C GLY A 46 15.05 -19.69 32.39
N ARG A 47 16.01 -19.00 31.77
CA ARG A 47 16.28 -17.59 32.08
C ARG A 47 15.14 -16.70 31.59
N ILE A 48 14.71 -16.87 30.34
CA ILE A 48 13.60 -16.09 29.76
C ILE A 48 12.33 -16.23 30.60
N LEU A 49 11.93 -17.46 30.93
CA LEU A 49 10.72 -17.72 31.71
C LEU A 49 10.84 -17.16 33.13
N GLY A 50 12.01 -17.29 33.77
CA GLY A 50 12.28 -16.65 35.06
C GLY A 50 12.17 -15.12 35.00
N ASP A 51 12.82 -14.50 34.02
CA ASP A 51 12.78 -13.04 33.81
C ASP A 51 11.33 -12.55 33.55
N PHE A 52 10.51 -13.35 32.87
CA PHE A 52 9.10 -13.06 32.60
C PHE A 52 8.20 -13.29 33.82
N GLU A 53 8.50 -14.27 34.67
CA GLU A 53 7.80 -14.49 35.94
C GLU A 53 8.10 -13.34 36.92
N ASP A 54 9.36 -12.89 37.00
CA ASP A 54 9.77 -11.74 37.81
C ASP A 54 9.04 -10.45 37.39
N ARG A 55 8.76 -10.29 36.09
CA ARG A 55 7.95 -9.20 35.50
C ARG A 55 6.44 -9.41 35.59
N SER A 56 5.99 -10.55 36.13
CA SER A 56 4.57 -10.95 36.15
C SER A 56 3.92 -11.01 34.76
N TRP A 57 4.70 -11.23 33.71
CA TRP A 57 4.20 -11.38 32.34
C TRP A 57 3.77 -12.82 32.06
N VAL A 58 4.41 -13.79 32.69
CA VAL A 58 4.01 -15.20 32.61
C VAL A 58 3.85 -15.80 33.99
N ARG A 59 3.23 -16.97 34.05
CA ARG A 59 3.16 -17.78 35.26
C ARG A 59 3.19 -19.25 34.89
N HIS A 60 3.81 -20.05 35.76
CA HIS A 60 3.81 -21.50 35.65
C HIS A 60 2.52 -22.12 36.19
N GLU A 61 1.92 -23.03 35.43
CA GLU A 61 0.78 -23.86 35.80
C GLU A 61 1.09 -25.35 35.54
N GLY A 62 1.45 -26.08 36.60
CA GLY A 62 1.73 -27.51 36.49
C GLY A 62 3.04 -27.80 35.76
N SER A 63 2.96 -28.11 34.47
CA SER A 63 4.12 -28.31 33.59
C SER A 63 4.20 -27.29 32.45
N GLU A 64 3.25 -26.37 32.40
CA GLU A 64 3.07 -25.41 31.32
C GLU A 64 3.29 -23.98 31.84
N TYR A 65 3.58 -23.07 30.92
CA TYR A 65 3.60 -21.64 31.15
C TYR A 65 2.44 -21.00 30.38
N VAL A 66 1.95 -19.88 30.89
CA VAL A 66 0.91 -19.08 30.24
C VAL A 66 1.14 -17.60 30.52
N ALA A 67 0.86 -16.75 29.53
CA ALA A 67 0.88 -15.31 29.74
C ALA A 67 -0.21 -14.87 30.74
N THR A 68 0.14 -13.94 31.61
CA THR A 68 -0.82 -13.20 32.43
C THR A 68 -1.59 -12.20 31.56
N ALA A 69 -2.56 -11.48 32.15
CA ALA A 69 -3.26 -10.41 31.42
C ALA A 69 -2.30 -9.29 30.99
N THR A 70 -1.34 -8.92 31.85
CA THR A 70 -0.33 -7.90 31.55
C THR A 70 0.73 -8.42 30.58
N GLY A 71 1.08 -9.71 30.64
CA GLY A 71 1.97 -10.32 29.63
C GLY A 71 1.38 -10.32 28.23
N ARG A 72 0.08 -10.60 28.09
CA ARG A 72 -0.63 -10.48 26.80
C ARG A 72 -0.64 -9.04 26.29
N LEU A 73 -0.92 -8.07 27.16
CA LEU A 73 -0.88 -6.65 26.81
C LEU A 73 0.50 -6.22 26.30
N VAL A 74 1.58 -6.69 26.94
CA VAL A 74 2.95 -6.40 26.51
C VAL A 74 3.28 -7.10 25.19
N ALA A 75 2.87 -8.36 25.01
CA ALA A 75 3.06 -9.09 23.76
C ALA A 75 2.40 -8.36 22.59
N GLU A 76 1.11 -8.04 22.71
CA GLU A 76 0.33 -7.31 21.69
C GLU A 76 0.98 -5.98 21.34
N GLY A 77 1.34 -5.16 22.33
CA GLY A 77 1.98 -3.87 22.08
C GLY A 77 3.37 -3.97 21.44
N PHE A 78 4.11 -5.05 21.69
CA PHE A 78 5.43 -5.26 21.07
C PHE A 78 5.29 -5.76 19.63
N THR A 79 4.36 -6.69 19.37
CA THR A 79 4.03 -7.15 18.01
C THR A 79 3.53 -5.96 17.16
N ASP A 80 2.63 -5.12 17.68
CA ASP A 80 2.18 -3.89 17.02
C ASP A 80 3.36 -2.97 16.65
N LEU A 81 4.34 -2.81 17.56
CA LEU A 81 5.53 -2.00 17.31
C LEU A 81 6.42 -2.62 16.21
N GLN A 82 6.57 -3.94 16.18
CA GLN A 82 7.30 -4.63 15.12
C GLN A 82 6.62 -4.42 13.77
N GLU A 83 5.31 -4.61 13.67
CA GLU A 83 4.54 -4.38 12.44
C GLU A 83 4.68 -2.94 11.92
N ILE A 84 4.69 -1.96 12.83
CA ILE A 84 4.95 -0.55 12.50
C ILE A 84 6.34 -0.38 11.89
N LEU A 85 7.38 -0.93 12.52
CA LEU A 85 8.76 -0.81 12.05
C LEU A 85 9.01 -1.58 10.76
N GLU A 86 8.34 -2.71 10.56
CA GLU A 86 8.38 -3.46 9.30
C GLU A 86 7.71 -2.67 8.17
N THR A 87 6.54 -2.09 8.42
CA THR A 87 5.86 -1.24 7.45
C THR A 87 6.68 0.01 7.13
N GLU A 88 7.21 0.69 8.14
CA GLU A 88 8.13 1.83 7.94
C GLU A 88 9.35 1.41 7.13
N GLY A 89 9.99 0.29 7.45
CA GLY A 89 11.15 -0.22 6.73
C GLY A 89 10.87 -0.48 5.25
N ARG A 90 9.67 -0.98 4.91
CA ARG A 90 9.22 -1.16 3.52
C ARG A 90 8.99 0.17 2.81
N LEU A 91 8.42 1.16 3.49
CA LEU A 91 8.07 2.46 2.91
C LEU A 91 9.23 3.46 2.91
N ARG A 92 10.30 3.21 3.68
CA ARG A 92 11.39 4.16 3.93
C ARG A 92 11.99 4.78 2.67
N ASP A 93 12.21 3.98 1.64
CA ASP A 93 12.84 4.44 0.40
C ASP A 93 11.89 5.22 -0.53
N ILE A 94 10.58 5.20 -0.24
CA ILE A 94 9.55 5.84 -1.06
C ILE A 94 8.74 6.90 -0.31
N VAL A 95 8.95 7.06 1.00
CA VAL A 95 8.13 7.93 1.86
C VAL A 95 8.13 9.39 1.40
N ASP A 96 9.27 9.88 0.89
CA ASP A 96 9.42 11.23 0.36
C ASP A 96 8.59 11.48 -0.91
N TYR A 97 8.19 10.40 -1.60
CA TYR A 97 7.37 10.46 -2.81
C TYR A 97 5.89 10.14 -2.55
N LEU A 98 5.54 9.72 -1.31
CA LEU A 98 4.16 9.46 -0.94
C LEU A 98 3.41 10.79 -0.77
N PRO A 99 2.28 11.01 -1.44
CA PRO A 99 1.42 12.17 -1.25
C PRO A 99 0.61 12.05 0.05
N THR A 100 1.30 11.97 1.19
CA THR A 100 0.72 11.76 2.52
C THR A 100 -0.30 12.83 2.91
N HIS A 101 -0.17 14.04 2.40
CA HIS A 101 -1.15 15.13 2.59
C HIS A 101 -2.50 14.88 1.93
N ALA A 102 -2.56 14.01 0.91
CA ALA A 102 -3.78 13.64 0.20
C ALA A 102 -4.33 12.26 0.61
N MET A 103 -3.53 11.46 1.33
CA MET A 103 -3.94 10.17 1.85
C MET A 103 -4.69 10.36 3.17
N GLU A 104 -5.92 9.83 3.25
CA GLU A 104 -6.75 9.90 4.45
C GLU A 104 -6.87 8.55 5.17
N PHE A 105 -5.98 7.61 4.84
CA PHE A 105 -5.89 6.30 5.49
C PHE A 105 -4.57 6.16 6.28
N ASP A 106 -4.55 5.22 7.22
CA ASP A 106 -3.36 4.92 8.02
C ASP A 106 -2.30 4.18 7.17
N LEU A 107 -1.06 4.68 7.11
CA LEU A 107 0.01 4.06 6.32
C LEU A 107 0.30 2.60 6.70
N ARG A 108 -0.10 2.16 7.90
CA ARG A 108 -0.07 0.73 8.28
C ARG A 108 -0.86 -0.16 7.32
N ARG A 109 -1.85 0.38 6.60
CA ARG A 109 -2.61 -0.33 5.55
C ARG A 109 -1.77 -0.70 4.32
N LEU A 110 -0.56 -0.15 4.20
CA LEU A 110 0.39 -0.52 3.16
C LEU A 110 1.38 -1.60 3.64
N SER A 111 1.15 -2.21 4.80
CA SER A 111 1.99 -3.29 5.35
C SER A 111 2.22 -4.40 4.34
N ASP A 112 1.21 -4.75 3.53
CA ASP A 112 1.27 -5.82 2.53
C ASP A 112 1.36 -5.32 1.08
N ALA A 113 1.43 -4.00 0.87
CA ALA A 113 1.47 -3.43 -0.46
C ALA A 113 2.72 -3.85 -1.24
N THR A 114 2.56 -4.14 -2.53
CA THR A 114 3.70 -4.39 -3.41
C THR A 114 4.30 -3.06 -3.84
N ILE A 115 5.60 -2.90 -3.59
CA ILE A 115 6.36 -1.71 -3.98
C ILE A 115 7.28 -2.09 -5.13
N THR A 116 7.12 -1.42 -6.28
CA THR A 116 7.99 -1.61 -7.44
C THR A 116 8.79 -0.35 -7.70
N VAL A 117 10.12 -0.48 -7.72
CA VAL A 117 11.06 0.62 -7.99
C VAL A 117 11.78 0.41 -9.33
N PRO A 118 12.15 1.49 -10.03
CA PRO A 118 13.04 1.42 -11.17
C PRO A 118 14.37 0.74 -10.81
N THR A 119 14.91 -0.04 -11.75
CA THR A 119 16.28 -0.58 -11.66
C THR A 119 17.06 -0.23 -12.91
N ALA A 120 18.39 -0.35 -12.87
CA ALA A 120 19.24 -0.07 -14.04
C ALA A 120 18.86 -0.90 -15.28
N THR A 121 18.39 -2.14 -15.08
CA THR A 121 17.95 -3.03 -16.17
C THR A 121 16.47 -2.89 -16.51
N ARG A 122 15.66 -2.34 -15.60
CA ARG A 122 14.22 -2.11 -15.77
C ARG A 122 13.82 -0.72 -15.25
N PRO A 123 14.20 0.37 -15.95
CA PRO A 123 13.89 1.72 -15.51
C PRO A 123 12.38 2.03 -15.50
N ASN A 124 11.62 1.37 -16.37
CA ASN A 124 10.17 1.53 -16.46
C ASN A 124 9.40 0.48 -15.64
N ALA A 125 10.04 -0.28 -14.74
CA ALA A 125 9.39 -1.35 -13.97
C ALA A 125 8.07 -0.93 -13.30
N PRO A 126 7.96 0.26 -12.65
CA PRO A 126 6.71 0.66 -12.02
C PRO A 126 5.56 0.83 -13.02
N LEU A 127 5.84 1.47 -14.17
CA LEU A 127 4.85 1.63 -15.23
C LEU A 127 4.50 0.29 -15.88
N SER A 128 5.50 -0.57 -16.14
CA SER A 128 5.27 -1.90 -16.71
C SER A 128 4.33 -2.73 -15.85
N ARG A 129 4.50 -2.70 -14.53
CA ARG A 129 3.62 -3.39 -13.58
C ARG A 129 2.19 -2.86 -13.70
N LEU A 130 1.98 -1.53 -13.66
CA LEU A 130 0.64 -0.96 -13.88
C LEU A 130 0.02 -1.45 -15.19
N LEU A 131 0.78 -1.45 -16.29
CA LEU A 131 0.29 -1.87 -17.60
C LEU A 131 -0.07 -3.36 -17.66
N GLU A 132 0.50 -4.22 -16.81
CA GLU A 132 0.07 -5.63 -16.70
C GLU A 132 -1.36 -5.70 -16.16
N PHE A 133 -1.66 -4.98 -15.07
CA PHE A 133 -3.00 -4.92 -14.49
C PHE A 133 -4.02 -4.28 -15.45
N VAL A 134 -3.66 -3.16 -16.09
CA VAL A 134 -4.52 -2.49 -17.07
C VAL A 134 -4.91 -3.41 -18.23
N ARG A 135 -4.02 -4.32 -18.65
CA ARG A 135 -4.32 -5.28 -19.74
C ARG A 135 -5.26 -6.39 -19.30
N GLU A 136 -5.23 -6.78 -18.04
CA GLU A 136 -6.02 -7.91 -17.54
C GLU A 136 -7.37 -7.46 -16.97
N GLY A 137 -7.45 -6.24 -16.45
CA GLY A 137 -8.63 -5.76 -15.75
C GLY A 137 -9.82 -5.39 -16.63
N GLU A 138 -11.01 -5.45 -16.04
CA GLU A 138 -12.29 -5.21 -16.70
C GLU A 138 -12.84 -3.80 -16.43
N ALA A 139 -12.56 -3.24 -15.24
CA ALA A 139 -13.06 -1.95 -14.81
C ALA A 139 -11.93 -1.05 -14.29
N ILE A 140 -11.53 -0.09 -15.12
CA ILE A 140 -10.50 0.89 -14.80
C ILE A 140 -11.14 2.20 -14.39
N ARG A 141 -10.74 2.68 -13.21
CA ARG A 141 -11.14 3.95 -12.62
C ARG A 141 -9.87 4.72 -12.28
N THR A 142 -9.75 5.99 -12.61
CA THR A 142 -8.51 6.75 -12.34
C THR A 142 -8.80 8.21 -12.02
N PHE A 143 -7.96 8.78 -11.16
CA PHE A 143 -7.85 10.23 -11.01
C PHE A 143 -6.37 10.59 -10.96
N SER A 144 -5.94 11.51 -11.84
CA SER A 144 -4.52 11.78 -12.00
C SER A 144 -4.19 13.19 -12.50
N HIS A 145 -3.09 13.77 -12.02
CA HIS A 145 -2.46 14.96 -12.61
C HIS A 145 -1.69 14.67 -13.89
N THR A 146 -1.48 13.40 -14.25
CA THR A 146 -0.83 13.00 -15.49
C THR A 146 -1.54 11.81 -16.11
N PHE A 147 -1.65 11.80 -17.44
CA PHE A 147 -2.11 10.63 -18.16
C PHE A 147 -0.98 10.14 -19.06
N ASN A 148 -0.42 8.97 -18.75
CA ASN A 148 0.70 8.43 -19.48
C ASN A 148 0.26 7.88 -20.85
N GLY A 149 0.94 8.28 -21.93
CA GLY A 149 0.59 7.84 -23.30
C GLY A 149 0.60 6.32 -23.51
N GLN A 150 1.44 5.56 -22.80
CA GLN A 150 1.40 4.08 -22.88
C GLN A 150 0.17 3.52 -22.19
N ALA A 151 -0.24 4.09 -21.05
CA ALA A 151 -1.48 3.71 -20.38
C ALA A 151 -2.71 4.06 -21.23
N LEU A 152 -2.75 5.28 -21.80
CA LEU A 152 -3.79 5.69 -22.74
C LEU A 152 -3.91 4.71 -23.91
N ARG A 153 -2.79 4.30 -24.51
CA ARG A 153 -2.81 3.34 -25.62
C ARG A 153 -3.44 2.01 -25.20
N VAL A 154 -3.01 1.42 -24.08
CA VAL A 154 -3.55 0.13 -23.63
C VAL A 154 -5.03 0.24 -23.28
N VAL A 155 -5.43 1.29 -22.57
CA VAL A 155 -6.84 1.56 -22.23
C VAL A 155 -7.67 1.72 -23.49
N SER A 156 -7.25 2.58 -24.41
CA SER A 156 -7.95 2.84 -25.67
C SER A 156 -8.15 1.54 -26.47
N GLU A 157 -7.10 0.73 -26.64
CA GLU A 157 -7.17 -0.57 -27.32
C GLU A 157 -8.17 -1.54 -26.65
N ARG A 158 -8.15 -1.64 -25.31
CA ARG A 158 -9.00 -2.56 -24.54
C ARG A 158 -10.46 -2.14 -24.51
N VAL A 159 -10.72 -0.85 -24.35
CA VAL A 159 -12.08 -0.27 -24.37
C VAL A 159 -12.71 -0.43 -25.75
N ILE A 160 -11.99 -0.10 -26.83
CA ILE A 160 -12.48 -0.27 -28.21
C ILE A 160 -12.72 -1.75 -28.54
N GLY A 161 -11.92 -2.65 -27.97
CA GLY A 161 -12.12 -4.10 -28.07
C GLY A 161 -13.40 -4.61 -27.39
N GLY A 162 -14.04 -3.80 -26.53
CA GLY A 162 -15.24 -4.18 -25.78
C GLY A 162 -14.96 -4.97 -24.50
N ASP A 163 -13.69 -5.12 -24.12
CA ASP A 163 -13.27 -5.93 -22.97
C ASP A 163 -13.18 -5.13 -21.67
N GLN A 164 -13.32 -3.80 -21.72
CA GLN A 164 -13.00 -2.91 -20.61
C GLN A 164 -13.92 -1.70 -20.53
N ARG A 165 -14.19 -1.27 -19.30
CA ARG A 165 -14.83 0.02 -18.97
C ARG A 165 -13.80 0.96 -18.37
N PHE A 166 -13.84 2.23 -18.76
CA PHE A 166 -12.89 3.23 -18.31
C PHE A 166 -13.59 4.47 -17.76
N ARG A 167 -13.15 4.94 -16.59
CA ARG A 167 -13.62 6.20 -16.01
C ARG A 167 -12.45 6.97 -15.45
N GLY A 168 -12.23 8.20 -15.92
CA GLY A 168 -11.05 8.98 -15.56
C GLY A 168 -11.34 10.42 -15.18
N VAL A 169 -10.70 10.93 -14.13
CA VAL A 169 -10.62 12.39 -13.85
C VAL A 169 -9.19 12.85 -14.02
N PHE A 170 -8.95 13.85 -14.85
CA PHE A 170 -7.62 14.39 -15.07
C PHE A 170 -7.55 15.88 -14.80
N GLY A 171 -6.38 16.37 -14.39
CA GLY A 171 -6.09 17.80 -14.42
C GLY A 171 -6.10 18.31 -15.86
N ARG A 172 -6.56 19.55 -16.10
CA ARG A 172 -6.61 20.13 -17.46
C ARG A 172 -5.27 20.04 -18.20
N SER A 173 -4.18 20.40 -17.53
CA SER A 173 -2.83 20.34 -18.10
C SER A 173 -2.41 18.93 -18.55
N ALA A 174 -2.95 17.88 -17.93
CA ALA A 174 -2.66 16.50 -18.33
C ALA A 174 -3.30 16.15 -19.68
N ILE A 175 -4.52 16.65 -19.92
CA ILE A 175 -5.24 16.46 -21.19
C ILE A 175 -4.62 17.31 -22.29
N GLU A 176 -4.33 18.58 -22.00
CA GLU A 176 -3.68 19.49 -22.95
C GLU A 176 -2.33 18.92 -23.43
N ALA A 177 -1.49 18.43 -22.50
CA ALA A 177 -0.20 17.83 -22.84
C ALA A 177 -0.33 16.58 -23.74
N LEU A 178 -1.38 15.77 -23.57
CA LEU A 178 -1.64 14.65 -24.47
C LEU A 178 -2.14 15.13 -25.85
N ALA A 179 -2.99 16.16 -25.86
CA ALA A 179 -3.55 16.70 -27.09
C ALA A 179 -2.50 17.40 -27.97
N GLU A 180 -1.37 17.85 -27.42
CA GLU A 180 -0.26 18.40 -28.20
C GLU A 180 0.40 17.37 -29.15
N GLU A 181 0.34 16.08 -28.82
CA GLU A 181 0.89 15.00 -29.64
C GLU A 181 -0.22 14.35 -30.48
N SER A 182 -0.15 14.47 -31.81
CA SER A 182 -1.23 14.01 -32.71
C SER A 182 -1.63 12.54 -32.49
N GLU A 183 -0.65 11.65 -32.32
CA GLU A 183 -0.94 10.23 -32.08
C GLU A 183 -1.61 9.94 -30.72
N LEU A 184 -1.39 10.79 -29.72
CA LEU A 184 -2.02 10.65 -28.40
C LEU A 184 -3.40 11.32 -28.41
N ARG A 185 -3.55 12.46 -29.10
CA ARG A 185 -4.83 13.10 -29.39
C ARG A 185 -5.79 12.12 -30.07
N ASP A 186 -5.37 11.49 -31.18
CA ASP A 186 -6.20 10.52 -31.91
C ASP A 186 -6.70 9.37 -31.01
N ARG A 187 -5.83 8.89 -30.10
CA ARG A 187 -6.19 7.82 -29.14
C ARG A 187 -7.14 8.30 -28.05
N LEU A 188 -6.96 9.54 -27.60
CA LEU A 188 -7.85 10.17 -26.63
C LEU A 188 -9.24 10.38 -27.25
N GLU A 189 -9.32 10.88 -28.48
CA GLU A 189 -10.58 11.02 -29.23
C GLU A 189 -11.27 9.66 -29.42
N ALA A 190 -10.52 8.63 -29.82
CA ALA A 190 -11.07 7.27 -29.96
C ALA A 190 -11.60 6.70 -28.64
N LEU A 191 -10.93 7.02 -27.52
CA LEU A 191 -11.38 6.64 -26.19
C LEU A 191 -12.66 7.41 -25.79
N LEU A 192 -12.74 8.72 -26.05
CA LEU A 192 -13.93 9.54 -25.79
C LEU A 192 -15.14 9.12 -26.62
N ALA A 193 -14.93 8.57 -27.82
CA ALA A 193 -16.01 8.08 -28.68
C ALA A 193 -16.62 6.75 -28.21
N ALA A 194 -15.99 6.04 -27.27
CA ALA A 194 -16.46 4.74 -26.80
C ALA A 194 -17.53 4.87 -25.70
N GLU A 195 -18.65 4.15 -25.82
CA GLU A 195 -19.76 4.21 -24.86
C GLU A 195 -19.39 3.74 -23.44
N THR A 196 -18.35 2.91 -23.32
CA THR A 196 -17.86 2.37 -22.05
C THR A 196 -16.74 3.20 -21.42
N ALA A 197 -16.47 4.39 -21.96
CA ALA A 197 -15.48 5.33 -21.43
C ALA A 197 -16.09 6.70 -21.10
N GLU A 198 -15.69 7.26 -19.96
CA GLU A 198 -16.00 8.65 -19.63
C GLU A 198 -14.78 9.31 -18.98
N ILE A 199 -14.38 10.45 -19.53
CA ILE A 199 -13.28 11.27 -19.00
C ILE A 199 -13.87 12.60 -18.54
N ARG A 200 -13.40 13.07 -17.39
CA ARG A 200 -13.68 14.41 -16.87
C ARG A 200 -12.40 15.18 -16.59
N VAL A 201 -12.47 16.49 -16.71
CA VAL A 201 -11.38 17.43 -16.45
C VAL A 201 -11.67 18.27 -15.22
N ARG A 202 -10.68 18.38 -14.35
CA ARG A 202 -10.71 19.24 -13.15
C ARG A 202 -9.71 20.38 -13.30
N ASP A 203 -10.20 21.61 -13.23
CA ASP A 203 -9.39 22.83 -13.40
C ASP A 203 -8.48 23.08 -12.20
N GLU A 204 -8.94 22.75 -11.00
CA GLU A 204 -8.15 22.90 -9.76
C GLU A 204 -7.09 21.79 -9.58
N GLY A 205 -6.86 20.98 -10.62
CA GLY A 205 -5.86 19.90 -10.65
C GLY A 205 -6.26 18.63 -9.90
N VAL A 206 -5.35 17.67 -9.80
CA VAL A 206 -5.50 16.46 -9.00
C VAL A 206 -4.19 16.24 -8.24
N PRO A 207 -4.15 16.08 -6.91
CA PRO A 207 -2.88 16.09 -6.18
C PRO A 207 -2.04 14.81 -6.34
N ILE A 208 -2.61 13.76 -6.94
CA ILE A 208 -2.07 12.40 -6.93
C ILE A 208 -2.34 11.71 -8.27
N ALA A 209 -1.60 10.64 -8.56
CA ALA A 209 -1.85 9.75 -9.70
C ALA A 209 -2.27 8.36 -9.19
N ILE A 210 -3.58 8.09 -9.23
CA ILE A 210 -4.17 6.82 -8.82
C ILE A 210 -4.89 6.14 -9.97
N MET A 211 -4.75 4.83 -10.04
CA MET A 211 -5.59 3.97 -10.85
C MET A 211 -6.13 2.82 -10.00
N ILE A 212 -7.43 2.60 -10.05
CA ILE A 212 -8.12 1.46 -9.47
C ILE A 212 -8.43 0.53 -10.63
N VAL A 213 -7.82 -0.64 -10.62
CA VAL A 213 -8.06 -1.71 -11.61
C VAL A 213 -8.77 -2.83 -10.88
N ASP A 214 -10.06 -3.01 -11.19
CA ASP A 214 -10.94 -3.92 -10.46
C ASP A 214 -10.90 -3.67 -8.94
N ASP A 215 -10.29 -4.54 -8.16
CA ASP A 215 -10.22 -4.41 -6.69
C ASP A 215 -8.86 -3.92 -6.18
N VAL A 216 -7.92 -3.59 -7.08
CA VAL A 216 -6.54 -3.21 -6.73
C VAL A 216 -6.30 -1.72 -6.97
N VAL A 217 -5.73 -1.04 -5.98
CA VAL A 217 -5.33 0.37 -6.07
C VAL A 217 -3.86 0.45 -6.45
N TYR A 218 -3.56 1.23 -7.48
CA TYR A 218 -2.23 1.59 -7.94
C TYR A 218 -1.94 3.06 -7.68
N LEU A 219 -0.80 3.33 -7.06
CA LEU A 219 -0.24 4.67 -6.88
C LEU A 219 1.04 4.77 -7.71
N LEU A 220 1.14 5.80 -8.55
CA LEU A 220 2.38 6.14 -9.23
C LEU A 220 3.06 7.29 -8.48
N LEU A 221 4.24 7.02 -7.92
CA LEU A 221 4.97 7.95 -7.08
C LEU A 221 6.04 8.66 -7.90
N ARG A 222 5.97 9.98 -7.94
CA ARG A 222 6.90 10.85 -8.67
C ARG A 222 7.64 11.77 -7.71
N ASP A 223 8.85 12.15 -8.06
CA ASP A 223 9.53 13.24 -7.37
C ASP A 223 9.03 14.61 -7.84
N GLU A 224 9.56 15.67 -7.22
CA GLU A 224 9.23 17.07 -7.54
C GLU A 224 9.53 17.47 -9.00
N THR A 225 10.40 16.72 -9.69
CA THR A 225 10.72 16.94 -11.11
C THR A 225 9.81 16.15 -12.05
N GLY A 226 8.85 15.39 -11.50
CA GLY A 226 7.92 14.55 -12.24
C GLY A 226 8.48 13.19 -12.65
N VAL A 227 9.68 12.81 -12.21
CA VAL A 227 10.28 11.51 -12.55
C VAL A 227 9.59 10.42 -11.74
N LEU A 228 9.18 9.33 -12.40
CA LEU A 228 8.58 8.17 -11.75
C LEU A 228 9.63 7.44 -10.89
N ARG A 229 9.42 7.43 -9.58
CA ARG A 229 10.36 6.86 -8.58
C ARG A 229 9.92 5.50 -8.06
N ALA A 230 8.61 5.26 -7.98
CA ALA A 230 8.08 3.97 -7.58
C ALA A 230 6.62 3.83 -8.03
N SER A 231 6.09 2.62 -7.91
CA SER A 231 4.67 2.37 -7.83
C SER A 231 4.37 1.55 -6.58
N VAL A 232 3.21 1.79 -5.99
CA VAL A 232 2.66 1.02 -4.88
C VAL A 232 1.34 0.43 -5.34
N ASP A 233 1.13 -0.86 -5.09
CA ASP A 233 -0.15 -1.50 -5.34
C ASP A 233 -0.61 -2.42 -4.22
N THR A 234 -1.90 -2.38 -3.95
CA THR A 234 -2.53 -3.06 -2.82
C THR A 234 -4.00 -3.36 -3.10
N ASP A 235 -4.47 -4.47 -2.55
CA ASP A 235 -5.86 -4.91 -2.49
C ASP A 235 -6.50 -4.62 -1.11
N ASP A 236 -5.85 -3.83 -0.24
CA ASP A 236 -6.40 -3.45 1.07
C ASP A 236 -7.73 -2.68 0.91
N ASP A 237 -8.77 -3.18 1.58
CA ASP A 237 -10.13 -2.66 1.47
C ASP A 237 -10.24 -1.19 1.92
N ALA A 238 -9.46 -0.76 2.92
CA ALA A 238 -9.51 0.61 3.42
C ALA A 238 -8.82 1.57 2.44
N VAL A 239 -7.71 1.15 1.82
CA VAL A 239 -7.06 1.92 0.75
C VAL A 239 -7.97 2.02 -0.48
N ARG A 240 -8.65 0.92 -0.85
CA ARG A 240 -9.62 0.92 -1.96
C ARG A 240 -10.79 1.86 -1.69
N ALA A 241 -11.41 1.79 -0.51
CA ALA A 241 -12.52 2.66 -0.13
C ALA A 241 -12.12 4.15 -0.20
N TRP A 242 -10.94 4.50 0.33
CA TRP A 242 -10.41 5.86 0.24
C TRP A 242 -10.19 6.32 -1.21
N ALA A 243 -9.65 5.45 -2.07
CA ALA A 243 -9.41 5.77 -3.47
C ALA A 243 -10.73 6.00 -4.23
N GLU A 244 -11.75 5.18 -3.96
CA GLU A 244 -13.09 5.32 -4.54
C GLU A 244 -13.79 6.60 -4.07
N ASP A 245 -13.77 6.90 -2.77
CA ASP A 245 -14.32 8.13 -2.20
C ASP A 245 -13.64 9.39 -2.78
N SER A 246 -12.31 9.32 -2.93
CA SER A 246 -11.52 10.39 -3.56
C SER A 246 -11.92 10.59 -5.02
N LEU A 247 -12.05 9.50 -5.79
CA LEU A 247 -12.51 9.57 -7.18
C LEU A 247 -13.90 10.19 -7.26
N ASP A 248 -14.84 9.77 -6.43
CA ASP A 248 -16.21 10.30 -6.42
C ASP A 248 -16.26 11.78 -6.02
N HIS A 249 -15.37 12.23 -5.14
CA HIS A 249 -15.19 13.65 -4.84
C HIS A 249 -14.70 14.42 -6.08
N TYR A 250 -13.60 13.98 -6.70
CA TYR A 250 -13.05 14.64 -7.89
C TYR A 250 -14.02 14.62 -9.06
N TRP A 251 -14.75 13.52 -9.23
CA TRP A 251 -15.74 13.37 -10.29
C TRP A 251 -16.87 14.40 -10.23
N ARG A 252 -17.35 14.70 -9.02
CA ARG A 252 -18.42 15.69 -8.79
C ARG A 252 -17.97 17.12 -9.01
N THR A 253 -16.66 17.38 -8.93
CA THR A 253 -16.07 18.72 -9.11
C THR A 253 -15.44 18.90 -10.49
N ALA A 254 -15.39 17.85 -11.30
CA ALA A 254 -14.86 17.86 -12.66
C ALA A 254 -15.97 17.99 -13.71
N THR A 255 -15.61 18.55 -14.87
CA THR A 255 -16.49 18.73 -16.02
C THR A 255 -16.25 17.60 -17.03
N PRO A 256 -17.28 17.03 -17.67
CA PRO A 256 -17.09 16.10 -18.80
C PRO A 256 -16.15 16.67 -19.86
N LEU A 257 -15.28 15.81 -20.41
CA LEU A 257 -14.45 16.13 -21.56
C LEU A 257 -15.13 15.60 -22.82
N ASP A 258 -15.47 16.49 -23.73
CA ASP A 258 -16.01 16.13 -25.04
C ASP A 258 -14.94 16.24 -26.13
N ILE A 259 -15.15 15.56 -27.26
CA ILE A 259 -14.22 15.60 -28.41
C ILE A 259 -14.04 17.04 -28.91
N ASP A 260 -15.09 17.86 -28.86
CA ASP A 260 -15.06 19.26 -29.29
C ASP A 260 -14.11 20.11 -28.43
N ASP A 261 -13.83 19.72 -27.18
CA ASP A 261 -12.87 20.41 -26.30
C ASP A 261 -11.41 20.18 -26.71
N LEU A 262 -11.14 19.23 -27.63
CA LEU A 262 -9.80 18.91 -28.14
C LEU A 262 -9.51 19.56 -29.51
N ALA A 263 -10.49 20.28 -30.08
CA ALA A 263 -10.43 20.79 -31.45
C ALA A 263 -9.70 22.14 -31.61
N ASP A 264 -9.14 22.70 -30.53
CA ASP A 264 -8.33 23.93 -30.54
C ASP A 264 -6.79 23.66 -30.59
#